data_AF-A0A7S0JN49-F1
#
_entry.id   AF-A0A7S0JN49-F1
#
_cell.length_a   1.000
_cell.length_b   1.000
_cell.length_c   1.000
_cell.angle_alpha   90.00
_cell.angle_beta   90.00
_cell.angle_gamma   90.00
#
_symmetry.space_group_name_H-M   'P 1'
#
loop_
_entity.id
_entity.type
_entity.pdbx_description
1 polymer ?
#
loop_
_entity_poly.entity_id
_entity_poly.type
_entity_poly.pdbx_seq_one_letter_code
_entity_poly.pdbx_strand_id
1 'polypeptide(L)'
;AVPSLVMARGHRIGDVPEVPLVVEDSAVSGSKKTSQAKDVLTAIGAYDDVEKAAASKIIRAGKGKARNRRFSMRRGPLVVYAGGNDQERAFRNLPGVELCEVSRLSLIQLAPGGHLGRFVVWTAGAMTALETIYGAGGKRIPIPAMTNADP
;
A
#
# COMPACT_ATOMS: atom_id res chain seq x y z
N ALA A 1 9.94 5.25 7.54
CA ALA A 1 8.87 4.27 7.86
C ALA A 1 9.43 3.26 8.85
N VAL A 2 8.58 2.55 9.61
CA VAL A 2 9.05 1.67 10.70
C VAL A 2 8.67 0.21 10.37
N PRO A 3 9.63 -0.67 10.01
CA PRO A 3 9.34 -2.07 9.66
C PRO A 3 8.58 -2.83 10.74
N SER A 4 8.91 -2.56 12.02
CA SER A 4 8.26 -3.22 13.16
C SER A 4 6.75 -2.96 13.23
N LEU A 5 6.30 -1.75 12.91
CA LEU A 5 4.86 -1.44 12.84
C LEU A 5 4.16 -2.18 11.69
N VAL A 6 4.84 -2.33 10.54
CA VAL A 6 4.30 -3.02 9.38
C VAL A 6 4.15 -4.52 9.63
N MET A 7 5.15 -5.13 10.27
CA MET A 7 5.10 -6.53 10.70
C MET A 7 4.07 -6.74 11.81
N ALA A 8 4.00 -5.85 12.81
CA ALA A 8 3.03 -5.93 13.91
C ALA A 8 1.58 -5.85 13.42
N ARG A 9 1.30 -5.05 12.38
CA ARG A 9 0.01 -5.01 11.70
C ARG A 9 -0.34 -6.34 11.02
N GLY A 10 0.68 -7.14 10.70
CA GLY A 10 0.54 -8.48 10.13
C GLY A 10 0.73 -8.51 8.62
N HIS A 11 1.49 -7.60 8.02
CA HIS A 11 1.97 -7.78 6.65
C HIS A 11 3.12 -8.77 6.57
N ARG A 12 3.27 -9.44 5.42
CA ARG A 12 4.47 -10.25 5.12
C ARG A 12 5.45 -9.42 4.30
N ILE A 13 6.51 -8.95 4.96
CA ILE A 13 7.55 -8.12 4.35
C ILE A 13 8.96 -8.71 4.57
N GLY A 14 9.06 -10.04 4.72
CA GLY A 14 10.31 -10.72 5.03
C GLY A 14 11.36 -10.61 3.92
N ASP A 15 10.91 -10.69 2.66
CA ASP A 15 11.76 -10.64 1.47
C ASP A 15 11.83 -9.24 0.85
N VAL A 16 11.19 -8.25 1.48
CA VAL A 16 11.22 -6.86 1.01
C VAL A 16 12.56 -6.23 1.39
N PRO A 17 13.30 -5.62 0.45
CA PRO A 17 14.66 -5.15 0.69
C PRO A 17 14.74 -4.02 1.74
N GLU A 18 13.74 -3.12 1.74
CA GLU A 18 13.70 -1.99 2.66
C GLU A 18 12.28 -1.45 2.86
N VAL A 19 12.08 -0.71 3.96
CA VAL A 19 10.83 0.00 4.25
C VAL A 19 11.20 1.43 4.70
N PRO A 20 10.82 2.48 3.94
CA PRO A 20 9.85 2.49 2.84
C PRO A 20 10.39 1.88 1.54
N LEU A 21 9.55 1.11 0.84
CA LEU A 21 9.91 0.55 -0.46
C LEU A 21 9.60 1.57 -1.56
N VAL A 22 10.63 1.97 -2.29
CA VAL A 22 10.53 2.88 -3.46
C VAL A 22 10.92 2.14 -4.72
N VAL A 23 10.06 2.20 -5.75
CA VAL A 23 10.28 1.56 -7.05
C VAL A 23 10.29 2.61 -8.17
N GLU A 24 10.92 2.29 -9.30
CA GLU A 24 10.88 3.15 -10.47
C GLU A 24 9.44 3.32 -10.99
N ASP A 25 9.10 4.51 -11.50
CA ASP A 25 7.75 4.78 -12.02
C ASP A 25 7.39 3.86 -13.19
N SER A 26 8.37 3.46 -14.00
CA SER A 26 8.20 2.58 -15.17
C SER A 26 7.68 1.19 -14.77
N ALA A 27 8.08 0.66 -13.61
CA ALA A 27 7.68 -0.67 -13.15
C ALA A 27 6.17 -0.74 -12.88
N VAL A 28 5.60 0.34 -12.34
CA VAL A 28 4.16 0.43 -12.02
C VAL A 28 3.36 0.92 -13.22
N SER A 29 3.77 2.01 -13.86
CA SER A 29 3.05 2.61 -15.01
C SER A 29 3.14 1.80 -16.30
N GLY A 30 4.22 1.05 -16.50
CA GLY A 30 4.41 0.17 -17.66
C GLY A 30 3.58 -1.11 -17.62
N SER A 31 3.05 -1.47 -16.45
CA SER A 31 2.23 -2.67 -16.27
C SER A 31 0.81 -2.44 -16.77
N LYS A 32 0.45 -3.08 -17.89
CA LYS A 32 -0.91 -3.02 -18.48
C LYS A 32 -1.74 -4.26 -18.18
N LYS A 33 -1.09 -5.39 -17.88
CA LYS A 33 -1.72 -6.67 -17.57
C LYS A 33 -1.48 -7.07 -16.13
N THR A 34 -2.44 -7.78 -15.55
CA THR A 34 -2.31 -8.31 -14.17
C THR A 34 -1.17 -9.30 -14.01
N SER A 35 -0.79 -10.03 -15.07
CA SER A 35 0.39 -10.90 -15.04
C SER A 35 1.66 -10.09 -14.81
N GLN A 36 1.84 -8.98 -15.54
CA GLN A 36 2.99 -8.08 -15.37
C GLN A 36 3.02 -7.47 -13.97
N ALA A 37 1.86 -7.04 -13.46
CA ALA A 37 1.75 -6.53 -12.10
C ALA A 37 2.15 -7.58 -11.04
N LYS A 38 1.79 -8.85 -11.25
CA LYS A 38 2.25 -9.97 -10.40
C LYS A 38 3.77 -10.12 -10.48
N ASP A 39 4.35 -10.08 -11.67
CA ASP A 39 5.80 -10.22 -11.86
C ASP A 39 6.56 -9.10 -11.15
N VAL A 40 6.07 -7.86 -11.25
CA VAL A 40 6.62 -6.70 -10.53
C VAL A 40 6.57 -6.89 -9.01
N LEU A 41 5.41 -7.28 -8.45
CA LEU A 41 5.30 -7.51 -7.01
C LEU A 41 6.16 -8.68 -6.52
N THR A 42 6.40 -9.67 -7.38
CA THR A 42 7.27 -10.82 -7.07
C THR A 42 8.73 -10.38 -7.05
N ALA A 43 9.16 -9.60 -8.04
CA ALA A 43 10.53 -9.10 -8.13
C ALA A 43 10.93 -8.22 -6.93
N ILE A 44 9.98 -7.49 -6.34
CA ILE A 44 10.24 -6.61 -5.19
C ILE A 44 9.98 -7.28 -3.82
N GLY A 45 9.70 -8.59 -3.79
CA GLY A 45 9.45 -9.33 -2.55
C GLY A 45 8.10 -9.03 -1.87
N ALA A 46 7.17 -8.36 -2.55
CA ALA A 46 5.87 -7.95 -2.01
C ALA A 46 4.75 -8.99 -2.26
N TYR A 47 5.00 -10.01 -3.08
CA TYR A 47 3.96 -10.96 -3.51
C TYR A 47 3.43 -11.83 -2.37
N ASP A 48 4.25 -12.18 -1.39
CA ASP A 48 3.85 -12.93 -0.19
C ASP A 48 2.70 -12.27 0.59
N ASP A 49 2.66 -10.93 0.61
CA ASP A 49 1.58 -10.18 1.24
C ASP A 49 0.28 -10.29 0.44
N VAL A 50 0.38 -10.33 -0.89
CA VAL A 50 -0.75 -10.56 -1.80
C VAL A 50 -1.30 -11.97 -1.65
N GLU A 51 -0.43 -12.98 -1.58
CA GLU A 51 -0.85 -14.37 -1.35
C GLU A 51 -1.54 -14.53 0.01
N LYS A 52 -1.01 -13.88 1.06
CA LYS A 52 -1.67 -13.83 2.37
C LYS A 52 -3.06 -13.19 2.29
N ALA A 53 -3.21 -12.10 1.55
CA ALA A 53 -4.51 -11.48 1.34
C ALA A 53 -5.46 -12.40 0.56
N ALA A 54 -4.98 -13.09 -0.47
CA ALA A 54 -5.74 -14.07 -1.24
C ALA A 54 -6.25 -15.24 -0.36
N ALA A 55 -5.35 -15.86 0.42
CA ALA A 55 -5.68 -16.96 1.32
C ALA A 55 -6.66 -16.55 2.43
N SER A 56 -6.71 -15.27 2.79
CA SER A 56 -7.62 -14.75 3.83
C SER A 56 -9.08 -14.56 3.38
N LYS A 57 -9.39 -14.80 2.09
CA LYS A 57 -10.73 -14.62 1.56
C LYS A 57 -11.67 -15.69 2.10
N ILE A 58 -12.56 -15.30 3.00
CA ILE A 58 -13.56 -16.18 3.61
C ILE A 58 -14.98 -15.70 3.37
N ILE A 59 -15.94 -16.60 3.46
CA ILE A 59 -17.36 -16.25 3.50
C ILE A 59 -17.67 -15.62 4.86
N ARG A 60 -18.23 -14.42 4.84
CA ARG A 60 -18.56 -13.66 6.06
C ARG A 60 -19.65 -14.37 6.87
N ALA A 61 -19.43 -14.46 8.18
CA ALA A 61 -20.43 -14.97 9.11
C ALA A 61 -21.65 -14.03 9.23
N GLY A 62 -22.79 -14.60 9.65
CA GLY A 62 -24.03 -13.85 9.90
C GLY A 62 -24.79 -13.37 8.66
N LYS A 63 -25.69 -12.40 8.86
CA LYS A 63 -26.64 -11.90 7.85
C LYS A 63 -26.03 -10.94 6.82
N GLY A 64 -24.73 -10.63 6.92
CA GLY A 64 -24.04 -9.76 5.96
C GLY A 64 -24.05 -10.30 4.53
N LYS A 65 -24.09 -11.63 4.37
CA LYS A 65 -24.15 -12.31 3.07
C LYS A 65 -25.35 -11.89 2.22
N ALA A 66 -26.51 -11.69 2.86
CA ALA A 66 -27.74 -11.29 2.19
C ALA A 66 -27.75 -9.82 1.73
N ARG A 67 -26.78 -9.01 2.16
CA ARG A 67 -26.66 -7.58 1.83
C ARG A 67 -25.45 -7.28 0.95
N ASN A 68 -25.10 -8.19 0.03
CA ASN A 68 -23.95 -8.06 -0.88
C ASN A 68 -22.58 -7.91 -0.20
N ARG A 69 -22.44 -8.36 1.06
CA ARG A 69 -21.16 -8.35 1.81
C ARG A 69 -20.73 -9.79 2.13
N ARG A 70 -20.78 -10.66 1.12
CA ARG A 70 -20.59 -12.12 1.26
C ARG A 70 -19.15 -12.50 1.61
N PHE A 71 -18.15 -11.79 1.09
CA PHE A 71 -16.76 -12.11 1.31
C PHE A 71 -16.10 -11.10 2.25
N SER A 72 -15.12 -11.57 3.02
CA SER A 72 -14.20 -10.74 3.79
C SER A 72 -12.79 -11.16 3.45
N MET A 73 -11.88 -10.20 3.35
CA MET A 73 -10.47 -10.44 3.05
C MET A 73 -9.60 -9.37 3.73
N ARG A 74 -8.33 -9.68 3.95
CA ARG A 74 -7.34 -8.73 4.44
C ARG A 74 -6.99 -7.70 3.35
N ARG A 75 -6.57 -6.52 3.81
CA ARG A 75 -5.99 -5.47 2.95
C ARG A 75 -4.49 -5.78 2.81
N GLY A 76 -4.04 -6.04 1.59
CA GLY A 76 -2.64 -6.27 1.26
C GLY A 76 -1.89 -4.95 1.01
N PRO A 77 -0.88 -4.96 0.13
CA PRO A 77 -0.03 -3.80 -0.09
C PRO A 77 -0.82 -2.64 -0.73
N LEU A 78 -0.42 -1.41 -0.40
CA LEU A 78 -0.90 -0.20 -1.03
C LEU A 78 0.17 0.31 -2.00
N VAL A 79 -0.15 0.41 -3.29
CA VAL A 79 0.74 0.99 -4.29
C VAL A 79 0.40 2.47 -4.48
N VAL A 80 1.35 3.35 -4.21
CA VAL A 80 1.20 4.81 -4.35
C VAL A 80 2.01 5.29 -5.54
N TYR A 81 1.35 6.00 -6.45
CA TYR A 81 1.94 6.47 -7.70
C TYR A 81 1.65 7.96 -7.93
N ALA A 82 2.45 8.60 -8.80
CA ALA A 82 2.22 9.97 -9.26
C ALA A 82 1.66 9.97 -10.68
N GLY A 83 0.34 10.21 -10.81
CA GLY A 83 -0.34 10.33 -12.11
C GLY A 83 -0.19 9.12 -13.03
N GLY A 84 -0.64 9.26 -14.29
CA GLY A 84 -0.52 8.22 -15.30
C GLY A 84 -1.82 7.46 -15.57
N ASN A 85 -1.89 6.87 -16.76
CA ASN A 85 -3.07 6.20 -17.28
C ASN A 85 -2.84 4.68 -17.29
N ASP A 86 -3.79 3.94 -16.74
CA ASP A 86 -3.98 2.47 -16.81
C ASP A 86 -3.27 1.54 -15.82
N GLN A 87 -2.33 1.98 -14.96
CA GLN A 87 -1.77 1.08 -13.91
C GLN A 87 -2.87 0.53 -12.99
N GLU A 88 -3.93 1.30 -12.72
CA GLU A 88 -5.08 0.82 -11.95
C GLU A 88 -5.68 -0.47 -12.54
N ARG A 89 -5.72 -0.60 -13.87
CA ARG A 89 -6.30 -1.78 -14.54
C ARG A 89 -5.46 -3.02 -14.31
N ALA A 90 -4.13 -2.89 -14.28
CA ALA A 90 -3.24 -4.02 -14.09
C ALA A 90 -3.33 -4.57 -12.65
N PHE A 91 -3.31 -3.68 -11.65
CA PHE A 91 -3.20 -4.08 -10.24
C PHE A 91 -4.56 -4.31 -9.55
N ARG A 92 -5.68 -3.72 -10.02
CA ARG A 92 -6.99 -3.82 -9.32
C ARG A 92 -7.54 -5.23 -9.12
N ASN A 93 -7.11 -6.20 -9.93
CA ASN A 93 -7.60 -7.58 -9.85
C ASN A 93 -6.76 -8.45 -8.92
N LEU A 94 -5.62 -7.94 -8.42
CA LEU A 94 -4.80 -8.66 -7.46
C LEU A 94 -5.47 -8.64 -6.08
N PRO A 95 -5.58 -9.79 -5.38
CA PRO A 95 -6.26 -9.85 -4.09
C PRO A 95 -5.61 -8.93 -3.04
N GLY A 96 -6.39 -7.97 -2.53
CA GLY A 96 -6.01 -7.14 -1.39
C GLY A 96 -5.06 -5.99 -1.75
N VAL A 97 -4.53 -5.96 -2.97
CA VAL A 97 -3.76 -4.83 -3.49
C VAL A 97 -4.70 -3.65 -3.71
N GLU A 98 -4.28 -2.48 -3.27
CA GLU A 98 -4.95 -1.22 -3.57
C GLU A 98 -3.99 -0.24 -4.19
N LEU A 99 -4.53 0.67 -4.99
CA LEU A 99 -3.79 1.77 -5.56
C LEU A 99 -4.31 3.09 -5.00
N CYS A 100 -3.41 4.06 -4.90
CA CYS A 100 -3.75 5.42 -4.50
C CYS A 100 -2.84 6.40 -5.22
N GLU A 101 -3.41 7.48 -5.75
CA GLU A 101 -2.64 8.59 -6.28
C GLU A 101 -2.12 9.45 -5.12
N VAL A 102 -0.85 9.86 -5.19
CA VAL A 102 -0.20 10.66 -4.13
C VAL A 102 -0.94 11.97 -3.80
N SER A 103 -1.56 12.60 -4.79
CA SER A 103 -2.33 13.85 -4.62
C SER A 103 -3.62 13.63 -3.80
N ARG A 104 -4.10 12.38 -3.72
CA ARG A 104 -5.38 12.00 -3.12
C ARG A 104 -5.22 10.90 -2.06
N LEU A 105 -4.11 10.92 -1.33
CA LEU A 105 -3.84 9.98 -0.23
C LEU A 105 -5.00 9.96 0.77
N SER A 106 -5.62 8.79 0.92
CA SER A 106 -6.76 8.58 1.82
C SER A 106 -6.31 7.93 3.12
N LEU A 107 -6.70 8.52 4.25
CA LEU A 107 -6.46 7.97 5.58
C LEU A 107 -7.08 6.56 5.72
N ILE A 108 -8.24 6.32 5.10
CA ILE A 108 -8.93 5.02 5.15
C ILE A 108 -8.09 3.94 4.44
N GLN A 109 -7.33 4.31 3.41
CA GLN A 109 -6.42 3.40 2.73
C GLN A 109 -5.11 3.23 3.51
N LEU A 110 -4.55 4.29 4.08
CA LEU A 110 -3.30 4.22 4.84
C LEU A 110 -3.44 3.48 6.18
N ALA A 111 -4.56 3.72 6.89
CA ALA A 111 -4.84 3.16 8.20
C ALA A 111 -6.26 2.57 8.28
N PRO A 112 -6.58 1.50 7.53
CA PRO A 112 -7.93 0.95 7.52
C PRO A 112 -8.22 0.32 8.89
N GLY A 113 -9.36 0.71 9.47
CA GLY A 113 -9.73 0.37 10.84
C GLY A 113 -8.98 1.16 11.91
N GLY A 114 -8.24 2.22 11.55
CA GLY A 114 -7.45 3.03 12.47
C GLY A 114 -6.09 2.44 12.84
N HIS A 115 -5.71 1.30 12.25
CA HIS A 115 -4.43 0.66 12.51
C HIS A 115 -3.31 1.23 11.63
N LEU A 116 -2.25 1.74 12.25
CA LEU A 116 -1.04 2.24 11.60
C LEU A 116 -0.19 1.08 11.04
N GLY A 117 0.74 1.40 10.12
CA GLY A 117 1.71 0.43 9.61
C GLY A 117 1.21 -0.41 8.43
N ARG A 118 0.44 0.17 7.50
CA ARG A 118 0.17 -0.53 6.23
C ARG A 118 1.45 -0.66 5.40
N PHE A 119 1.64 -1.80 4.73
CA PHE A 119 2.73 -1.94 3.77
C PHE A 119 2.41 -1.09 2.52
N VAL A 120 3.24 -0.06 2.29
CA VAL A 120 3.09 0.89 1.19
C VAL A 120 4.30 0.77 0.26
N VAL A 121 4.02 0.59 -1.03
CA VAL A 121 4.98 0.60 -2.12
C VAL A 121 4.85 1.94 -2.84
N TRP A 122 5.92 2.73 -2.87
CA TRP A 122 5.94 4.05 -3.47
C TRP A 122 6.61 4.00 -4.83
N THR A 123 6.09 4.73 -5.81
CA THR A 123 6.87 5.04 -7.01
C THR A 123 7.78 6.26 -6.76
N ALA A 124 8.90 6.35 -7.47
CA ALA A 124 9.86 7.45 -7.32
C ALA A 124 9.23 8.83 -7.54
N GLY A 125 8.37 8.97 -8.57
CA GLY A 125 7.60 10.18 -8.83
C GLY A 125 6.59 10.49 -7.73
N ALA A 126 6.00 9.46 -7.10
CA ALA A 126 5.13 9.66 -5.95
C ALA A 126 5.88 10.21 -4.74
N MET A 127 7.09 9.70 -4.47
CA MET A 127 7.91 10.19 -3.37
C MET A 127 8.33 11.64 -3.58
N THR A 128 8.71 12.00 -4.82
CA THR A 128 9.05 13.38 -5.20
C THR A 128 7.85 14.31 -5.04
N ALA A 129 6.66 13.90 -5.50
CA ALA A 129 5.44 14.68 -5.36
C ALA A 129 5.02 14.85 -3.89
N LEU A 130 5.28 13.85 -3.03
CA LEU A 130 5.00 13.94 -1.60
C LEU A 130 5.82 15.04 -0.94
N GLU A 131 7.09 15.18 -1.33
CA GLU A 131 7.96 16.27 -0.88
C GLU A 131 7.44 17.64 -1.33
N THR A 132 6.94 17.77 -2.56
CA THR A 132 6.32 19.03 -3.00
C THR A 132 5.07 19.38 -2.19
N ILE A 133 4.26 18.40 -1.78
CA ILE A 133 3.00 18.64 -1.06
C ILE A 133 3.23 18.99 0.42
N TYR A 134 4.20 18.34 1.06
CA TYR A 134 4.39 18.41 2.52
C TYR A 134 5.79 18.92 2.96
N GLY A 135 6.69 19.20 2.02
CA GLY A 135 8.05 19.69 2.28
C GLY A 135 8.11 21.18 2.58
N ALA A 136 9.30 21.78 2.38
CA ALA A 136 9.57 23.17 2.69
C ALA A 136 8.74 24.11 1.79
N GLY A 137 7.67 24.69 2.34
CA GLY A 137 6.69 25.53 1.60
C GLY A 137 5.36 24.84 1.29
N GLY A 138 5.24 23.55 1.62
CA GLY A 138 3.99 22.79 1.53
C GLY A 138 3.09 22.98 2.75
N LYS A 139 2.19 22.03 2.96
CA LYS A 139 1.29 22.02 4.13
C LYS A 139 2.09 21.87 5.43
N ARG A 140 1.74 22.64 6.45
CA ARG A 140 2.37 22.57 7.78
C ARG A 140 2.19 21.17 8.40
N ILE A 141 3.30 20.49 8.67
CA ILE A 141 3.34 19.23 9.41
C ILE A 141 3.42 19.52 10.92
N PRO A 142 2.75 18.74 11.80
CA PRO A 142 2.90 18.84 13.24
C PRO A 142 4.37 18.65 13.69
N ILE A 143 4.80 19.47 14.65
CA ILE A 143 6.13 19.37 15.25
C ILE A 143 6.07 18.30 16.35
N PRO A 144 7.03 17.35 16.41
CA PRO A 144 7.06 16.36 17.47
C PRO A 144 7.28 17.02 18.84
N ALA A 145 6.61 16.50 19.87
CA ALA A 145 6.71 17.03 21.23
C ALA A 145 8.07 16.75 21.90
N MET A 146 8.78 15.72 21.42
CA MET A 146 10.10 15.32 21.88
C MET A 146 11.05 15.25 20.69
N THR A 147 12.30 15.69 20.86
CA THR A 147 13.32 15.66 19.81
C THR A 147 13.77 14.23 19.50
N ASN A 148 13.95 13.41 20.53
CA ASN A 148 14.30 11.99 20.43
C ASN A 148 13.22 11.17 21.15
N ALA A 149 12.89 9.99 20.61
CA ALA A 149 11.91 9.08 21.18
C ALA A 149 12.53 8.03 22.11
N ASP A 150 13.85 7.87 22.06
CA ASP A 150 14.59 6.97 22.94
C ASP A 150 14.83 7.68 24.29
N PRO A 151 14.44 7.05 25.42
CA PRO A 151 14.55 7.63 26.76
C PRO A 151 15.99 7.67 27.30
#